data_AF-V4MCJ4-F1
#
_entry.id   AF-V4MCJ4-F1
#
_cell.length_a   1.000
_cell.length_b   1.000
_cell.length_c   1.000
_cell.angle_alpha   90.00
_cell.angle_beta   90.00
_cell.angle_gamma   90.00
#
_symmetry.space_group_name_H-M   'P 1'
#
loop_
_entity.id
_entity.type
_entity.pdbx_description
1 polymer ?
#
loop_
_entity_poly.entity_id
_entity_poly.type
_entity_poly.pdbx_seq_one_letter_code
_entity_poly.pdbx_strand_id
1 'polypeptide(L)'
;MATASFRWILQLHKDVPKAARFYSQGLDLSVNVVTLRWAELQSGPLKLALMQSPSDHVVSEKGYSSLLSFTVTDINTTISKLMELGAELDGSIKYEVHGKVASLRCLDGHVLGLYEPS
;
A
#
# COMPACT_ATOMS: atom_id res chain seq x y z
N MET A 1 23.54 9.15 -20.25
CA MET A 1 23.18 8.90 -18.84
C MET A 1 21.97 9.73 -18.52
N ALA A 2 20.96 9.16 -17.84
CA ALA A 2 19.86 9.96 -17.33
C ALA A 2 20.38 10.85 -16.19
N THR A 3 19.98 12.11 -16.18
CA THR A 3 20.36 13.11 -15.17
C THR A 3 19.45 13.09 -13.93
N ALA A 4 18.43 12.23 -13.93
CA ALA A 4 17.50 12.03 -12.84
C ALA A 4 17.20 10.54 -12.66
N SER A 5 17.01 10.12 -11.40
CA SER A 5 16.58 8.78 -11.02
C SER A 5 15.32 8.87 -10.16
N PHE A 6 14.35 7.99 -10.43
CA PHE A 6 13.16 7.90 -9.59
C PHE A 6 13.54 7.45 -8.18
N ARG A 7 13.14 8.21 -7.16
CA ARG A 7 13.60 7.98 -5.78
C ARG A 7 12.61 7.18 -4.94
N TRP A 8 11.33 7.55 -4.99
CA TRP A 8 10.24 6.91 -4.26
C TRP A 8 8.88 7.37 -4.79
N ILE A 9 7.86 6.53 -4.56
CA ILE A 9 6.45 6.94 -4.59
C ILE A 9 6.08 7.39 -3.18
N LEU A 10 5.30 8.47 -3.04
CA LEU A 10 4.90 9.02 -1.74
C LEU A 10 3.39 8.88 -1.52
N GLN A 11 3.01 8.35 -0.36
CA GLN A 11 1.63 8.38 0.14
C GLN A 11 1.54 9.28 1.39
N LEU A 12 0.48 10.07 1.44
CA LEU A 12 0.14 10.87 2.62
C LEU A 12 -0.71 10.04 3.57
N HIS A 13 -0.33 10.02 4.85
CA HIS A 13 -1.02 9.27 5.89
C HIS A 13 -1.27 10.13 7.13
N LYS A 14 -2.39 9.91 7.82
CA LYS A 14 -2.64 10.58 9.11
C LYS A 14 -1.72 10.06 10.20
N ASP A 15 -1.51 8.74 10.20
CA ASP A 15 -0.65 8.03 11.14
C ASP A 15 0.40 7.22 10.37
N VAL A 16 1.61 7.79 10.28
CA VAL A 16 2.71 7.19 9.52
C VAL A 16 3.19 5.86 10.13
N PRO A 17 3.43 5.73 11.46
CA PRO A 17 3.77 4.45 12.06
C PRO A 17 2.72 3.36 11.80
N LYS A 18 1.43 3.68 11.88
CA LYS A 18 0.35 2.72 11.59
C LYS A 18 0.37 2.29 10.12
N ALA A 19 0.55 3.22 9.20
CA ALA A 19 0.65 2.91 7.77
C ALA A 19 1.92 2.09 7.45
N ALA A 20 3.06 2.40 8.07
CA ALA A 20 4.27 1.61 7.91
C ALA A 20 4.06 0.16 8.39
N ARG A 21 3.41 -0.03 9.54
CA ARG A 21 3.04 -1.36 10.06
C ARG A 21 2.12 -2.11 9.10
N PHE A 22 1.14 -1.42 8.50
CA PHE A 22 0.23 -2.01 7.52
C PHE A 22 1.00 -2.63 6.35
N TYR A 23 1.89 -1.85 5.73
CA TYR A 23 2.67 -2.33 4.59
C TYR A 23 3.74 -3.37 4.99
N SER A 24 4.40 -3.22 6.14
CA SER A 24 5.44 -4.16 6.55
C SER A 24 4.90 -5.50 7.05
N GLN A 25 3.73 -5.53 7.71
CA GLN A 25 3.15 -6.78 8.23
C GLN A 25 2.17 -7.42 7.24
N GLY A 26 1.49 -6.60 6.44
CA GLY A 26 0.51 -7.07 5.46
C GLY A 26 1.14 -7.57 4.17
N LEU A 27 2.23 -6.93 3.71
CA LEU A 27 2.90 -7.22 2.44
C LEU A 27 4.39 -7.57 2.61
N ASP A 28 4.85 -7.74 3.85
CA ASP A 28 6.24 -8.08 4.16
C ASP A 28 7.28 -7.09 3.58
N LEU A 29 6.90 -5.82 3.38
CA LEU A 29 7.84 -4.78 2.96
C LEU A 29 8.88 -4.52 4.06
N SER A 30 10.15 -4.43 3.67
CA SER A 30 11.23 -4.13 4.61
C SER A 30 11.22 -2.66 5.00
N VAL A 31 11.22 -2.37 6.30
CA VAL A 31 11.25 -0.99 6.80
C VAL A 31 12.69 -0.48 6.82
N ASN A 32 12.97 0.60 6.09
CA ASN A 32 14.27 1.26 6.12
C ASN A 32 14.33 2.31 7.24
N VAL A 33 13.25 3.07 7.42
CA VAL A 33 13.11 4.09 8.46
C VAL A 33 11.64 4.31 8.78
N VAL A 34 11.32 4.54 10.06
CA VAL A 34 10.00 5.01 10.52
C VAL A 34 10.19 6.05 11.62
N THR A 35 9.47 7.14 11.50
CA THR A 35 9.33 8.20 12.50
C THR A 35 7.85 8.56 12.61
N LEU A 36 7.51 9.51 13.50
CA LEU A 36 6.15 10.03 13.61
C LEU A 36 5.64 10.70 12.31
N ARG A 37 6.55 11.21 11.46
CA ARG A 37 6.18 12.03 10.29
C ARG A 37 6.62 11.49 8.95
N TRP A 38 7.44 10.45 8.95
CA TRP A 38 8.09 9.92 7.76
C TRP A 38 8.39 8.44 7.91
N ALA A 39 8.17 7.67 6.85
CA ALA A 39 8.68 6.31 6.71
C ALA A 39 9.18 6.05 5.30
N GLU A 40 10.15 5.15 5.16
CA GLU A 40 10.52 4.55 3.87
C GLU A 40 10.51 3.03 4.01
N LEU A 41 9.81 2.38 3.09
CA LEU A 41 9.75 0.93 2.97
C LEU A 41 10.33 0.50 1.62
N GLN A 42 11.07 -0.60 1.62
CA GLN A 42 11.67 -1.21 0.44
C GLN A 42 10.70 -2.25 -0.16
N SER A 43 10.43 -2.14 -1.46
CA SER A 43 9.68 -3.11 -2.25
C SER A 43 10.45 -3.44 -3.53
N GLY A 44 11.23 -4.52 -3.50
CA GLY A 44 12.12 -4.87 -4.61
C GLY A 44 13.06 -3.71 -4.97
N PRO A 45 13.09 -3.22 -6.22
CA PRO A 45 13.91 -2.08 -6.62
C PRO A 45 13.30 -0.71 -6.28
N LEU A 46 12.04 -0.65 -5.85
CA LEU A 46 11.32 0.59 -5.56
C LEU A 46 11.25 0.87 -4.06
N LYS A 47 11.05 2.15 -3.73
CA LYS A 47 10.78 2.61 -2.37
C LYS A 47 9.39 3.23 -2.28
N LEU A 48 8.66 2.83 -1.25
CA LEU A 48 7.43 3.47 -0.83
C LEU A 48 7.76 4.41 0.34
N ALA A 49 7.58 5.71 0.13
CA ALA A 49 7.68 6.72 1.16
C ALA A 49 6.29 7.04 1.72
N LEU A 50 6.21 7.23 3.04
CA LEU A 50 5.01 7.66 3.73
C LEU A 50 5.31 8.98 4.44
N MET A 51 4.44 9.97 4.31
CA MET A 51 4.59 11.26 4.99
C MET A 51 3.33 11.64 5.74
N GLN A 52 3.50 12.22 6.92
CA GLN A 52 2.37 12.68 7.73
C GLN A 52 1.64 13.79 7.00
N SER A 53 0.33 13.63 6.85
CA SER A 53 -0.53 14.71 6.39
C SER A 53 -0.91 15.61 7.56
N PRO A 54 -0.74 16.95 7.44
CA PRO A 54 -1.01 17.90 8.51
C PRO A 54 -2.51 18.22 8.70
N SER A 55 -3.40 17.75 7.82
CA SER A 55 -4.82 18.12 7.82
C SER A 55 -5.75 16.91 7.94
N ASP A 56 -6.82 17.04 8.73
CA ASP A 56 -7.93 16.07 8.73
C ASP A 56 -8.67 15.98 7.38
N HIS A 57 -8.45 16.97 6.50
CA HIS A 57 -8.97 17.05 5.13
C HIS A 57 -8.51 15.93 4.18
N VAL A 58 -7.59 15.04 4.59
CA VAL A 58 -7.28 13.84 3.77
C VAL A 58 -8.51 12.92 3.65
N VAL A 59 -9.46 13.01 4.58
CA VAL A 59 -10.59 12.08 4.64
C VAL A 59 -11.90 12.67 4.08
N SER A 60 -11.93 13.91 3.59
CA SER A 60 -13.16 14.49 3.03
C SER A 60 -13.07 14.88 1.54
N GLU A 61 -13.75 14.05 0.74
CA GLU A 61 -14.46 14.36 -0.51
C GLU A 61 -13.71 14.47 -1.84
N LYS A 62 -12.48 15.00 -1.97
CA LYS A 62 -11.87 15.13 -3.32
C LYS A 62 -10.34 15.00 -3.34
N GLY A 63 -9.88 13.78 -3.60
CA GLY A 63 -8.74 13.53 -4.47
C GLY A 63 -7.37 13.57 -3.80
N TYR A 64 -6.88 12.40 -3.36
CA TYR A 64 -5.54 11.85 -3.65
C TYR A 64 -5.52 10.38 -3.19
N SER A 65 -6.34 9.51 -3.81
CA SER A 65 -6.22 8.06 -3.62
C SER A 65 -5.15 7.53 -4.55
N SER A 66 -4.04 7.08 -4.00
CA SER A 66 -3.10 6.28 -4.78
C SER A 66 -3.69 4.88 -5.00
N LEU A 67 -3.37 4.27 -6.15
CA LEU A 67 -3.56 2.85 -6.38
C LEU A 67 -2.18 2.23 -6.55
N LEU A 68 -1.78 1.39 -5.60
CA LEU A 68 -0.54 0.63 -5.66
C LEU A 68 -0.88 -0.85 -5.88
N SER A 69 -0.30 -1.46 -6.91
CA SER A 69 -0.54 -2.86 -7.24
C SER A 69 0.68 -3.72 -6.91
N PHE A 70 0.45 -4.83 -6.23
CA PHE A 70 1.50 -5.75 -5.79
C PHE A 70 1.26 -7.16 -6.33
N THR A 71 2.33 -7.79 -6.79
CA THR A 71 2.32 -9.22 -7.08
C THR A 71 2.59 -9.99 -5.80
N VAL A 72 1.77 -10.97 -5.47
CA VAL A 72 1.85 -11.79 -4.26
C VAL A 72 1.81 -13.27 -4.61
N THR A 73 2.32 -14.11 -3.72
CA THR A 73 2.36 -15.57 -3.92
C THR A 73 1.11 -16.29 -3.40
N ASP A 74 0.38 -15.68 -2.46
CA ASP A 74 -0.88 -16.18 -1.93
C ASP A 74 -1.82 -15.01 -1.60
N ILE A 75 -2.79 -14.79 -2.48
CA ILE A 75 -3.76 -13.70 -2.42
C ILE A 75 -4.71 -13.87 -1.24
N ASN A 76 -5.08 -15.11 -0.87
CA ASN A 76 -6.05 -15.34 0.20
C ASN A 76 -5.41 -15.03 1.55
N THR A 77 -4.22 -15.56 1.80
CA THR A 77 -3.48 -15.28 3.03
C THR A 77 -3.14 -13.79 3.14
N THR A 78 -2.75 -13.15 2.04
CA THR A 78 -2.45 -11.72 2.02
C THR A 78 -3.68 -10.87 2.31
N ILE A 79 -4.84 -11.17 1.70
CA ILE A 79 -6.10 -10.47 1.97
C ILE A 79 -6.47 -10.59 3.45
N SER A 80 -6.41 -11.79 4.02
CA SER A 80 -6.71 -12.00 5.43
C SER A 80 -5.83 -11.15 6.34
N LYS A 81 -4.50 -11.14 6.13
CA LYS A 81 -3.57 -10.28 6.90
C LYS A 81 -3.91 -8.79 6.76
N LEU A 82 -4.19 -8.32 5.55
CA LEU A 82 -4.49 -6.91 5.31
C LEU A 82 -5.82 -6.49 5.96
N MET A 83 -6.83 -7.38 5.94
CA MET A 83 -8.11 -7.14 6.60
C MET A 83 -7.97 -7.08 8.13
N GLU A 84 -7.15 -7.94 8.73
CA GLU A 84 -6.81 -7.86 10.16
C GLU A 84 -6.12 -6.54 10.54
N LEU A 85 -5.41 -5.93 9.59
CA LEU A 85 -4.76 -4.62 9.76
C LEU A 85 -5.68 -3.44 9.41
N GLY A 86 -6.96 -3.69 9.13
CA GLY A 86 -7.99 -2.68 8.91
C GLY A 86 -8.22 -2.27 7.46
N ALA A 87 -7.77 -3.07 6.48
CA ALA A 87 -8.23 -2.94 5.10
C ALA A 87 -9.62 -3.56 4.91
N GLU A 88 -10.32 -3.10 3.89
CA GLU A 88 -11.60 -3.66 3.48
C GLU A 88 -11.48 -4.15 2.03
N LEU A 89 -11.97 -5.36 1.76
CA LEU A 89 -12.00 -5.89 0.39
C LEU A 89 -12.98 -5.06 -0.46
N ASP A 90 -12.50 -4.53 -1.58
CA ASP A 90 -13.28 -3.73 -2.52
C ASP A 90 -13.75 -4.63 -3.68
N GLY A 91 -14.93 -5.22 -3.51
CA GLY A 91 -15.51 -6.19 -4.45
C GLY A 91 -15.11 -7.63 -4.14
N SER A 92 -15.12 -8.48 -5.17
CA SER A 92 -14.75 -9.91 -5.07
C SER A 92 -13.36 -10.19 -5.63
N ILE A 93 -12.76 -11.29 -5.19
CA ILE A 93 -11.56 -11.84 -5.84
C ILE A 93 -11.98 -12.35 -7.23
N LYS A 94 -11.30 -11.86 -8.27
CA LYS A 94 -11.49 -12.28 -9.66
C LYS A 94 -10.49 -13.38 -10.00
N TYR A 95 -10.98 -14.43 -10.64
CA TYR A 95 -10.19 -15.57 -11.11
C TYR A 95 -10.12 -15.49 -12.63
N GLU A 96 -8.99 -15.01 -13.14
CA GLU A 96 -8.78 -14.79 -14.56
C GLU A 96 -7.80 -15.85 -15.11
N VAL A 97 -7.76 -16.00 -16.44
CA VAL A 97 -6.86 -16.97 -17.11
C VAL A 97 -5.38 -16.74 -16.82
N HIS A 98 -4.99 -15.52 -16.46
CA HIS A 98 -3.62 -15.14 -16.16
C HIS A 98 -3.30 -15.15 -14.65
N GLY A 99 -4.28 -15.38 -13.77
CA GLY A 99 -4.08 -15.35 -12.32
C GLY A 99 -5.26 -14.73 -11.56
N LYS A 100 -5.09 -14.54 -10.26
CA LYS A 100 -6.11 -13.97 -9.37
C LYS A 100 -5.86 -12.49 -9.16
N VAL A 101 -6.93 -11.70 -9.09
CA VAL A 101 -6.87 -10.25 -8.88
C VAL A 101 -7.83 -9.83 -7.78
N ALA A 102 -7.40 -8.93 -6.90
CA ALA A 102 -8.25 -8.32 -5.89
C ALA A 102 -7.88 -6.85 -5.67
N SER A 103 -8.82 -6.08 -5.13
CA SER A 103 -8.61 -4.69 -4.72
C SER A 103 -9.03 -4.53 -3.26
N LEU A 104 -8.30 -3.73 -2.50
CA LEU A 104 -8.63 -3.40 -1.12
C LEU A 104 -8.61 -1.90 -0.91
N ARG A 105 -9.58 -1.39 -0.15
CA ARG A 105 -9.53 -0.04 0.42
C ARG A 105 -8.73 -0.09 1.72
N CYS A 106 -7.74 0.78 1.82
CA CYS A 106 -6.78 0.81 2.92
C CYS A 106 -6.93 2.08 3.75
N LEU A 107 -5.98 2.25 4.69
CA LEU A 107 -5.85 3.44 5.53
C LEU A 107 -5.87 4.72 4.69
N ASP A 108 -6.50 5.77 5.22
CA ASP A 108 -6.56 7.11 4.62
C ASP A 108 -7.15 7.15 3.19
N GLY A 109 -7.89 6.13 2.79
CA GLY A 109 -8.61 6.09 1.51
C GLY A 109 -7.78 5.63 0.31
N HIS A 110 -6.55 5.17 0.51
CA HIS A 110 -5.73 4.57 -0.55
C HIS A 110 -6.29 3.22 -1.00
N VAL A 111 -5.96 2.82 -2.23
CA VAL A 111 -6.36 1.54 -2.79
C VAL A 111 -5.13 0.66 -3.05
N LEU A 112 -5.24 -0.61 -2.68
CA LEU A 112 -4.22 -1.61 -2.90
C LEU A 112 -4.74 -2.67 -3.87
N GLY A 113 -4.07 -2.85 -5.00
CA GLY A 113 -4.30 -3.97 -5.91
C GLY A 113 -3.40 -5.15 -5.53
N LEU A 114 -3.95 -6.35 -5.61
CA LEU A 114 -3.21 -7.61 -5.47
C LEU A 114 -3.36 -8.44 -6.74
N TYR A 115 -2.26 -9.04 -7.15
CA TYR A 115 -2.19 -9.98 -8.27
C TYR A 115 -1.41 -11.23 -7.84
N GLU A 116 -2.00 -12.41 -8.02
CA GLU A 116 -1.31 -13.70 -7.87
C GLU A 116 -1.26 -14.37 -9.25
N PRO A 117 -0.06 -14.55 -9.85
CA PRO A 117 0.09 -15.26 -11.12
C PRO A 117 -0.37 -16.72 -11.02
N SER A 118 -0.87 -17.27 -12.13
CA SER A 118 -1.19 -18.70 -12.25
C SER A 118 0.05 -19.59 -12.36
#